data_AF-A4RXA6-F1
#
_entry.id   AF-A4RXA6-F1
#
_cell.length_a   1.000
_cell.length_b   1.000
_cell.length_c   1.000
_cell.angle_alpha   90.00
_cell.angle_beta   90.00
_cell.angle_gamma   90.00
#
_symmetry.space_group_name_H-M   'P 1'
#
loop_
_entity.id
_entity.type
_entity.pdbx_description
1 polymer ?
#
loop_
_entity_poly.entity_id
_entity_poly.type
_entity_poly.pdbx_seq_one_letter_code
_entity_poly.pdbx_strand_id
1 'polypeptide(L)'
;MPGSERESMPSPSSGERGRSGETLREHWECLRALDKQLANAAASFSDDDGAFTYASAYEVAREWNGVVLEVKAPKPTLKSPNGLSKEEYKKVIGASQWIRGVIEGATRISLLSIEAMPVPAAWQESLQANAKETIGVRLYNELSVSYGFDPEALADRESFWGSDLTEEHAVMSDIDVVAQLDALEKAEAVWSAKLKEQQTIDSLETLKTWGHGSRAKTLARRLRNSSAYRRVLYARYPNAEFTSLQQMKLARNDNVALAALASYAGGLIRVASSLRERTLDVLEVHHAALGEANPHRKSPKPFGVFDYISFTASRTSELVYELGKSLERTYDGTRALVGVDGRGCSAQPTAALADRSPAAIHFVSDTDDSDDD
;
A
#
# COMPACT_ATOMS: atom_id res chain seq x y z
N MET A 1 35.57 -8.43 41.74
CA MET A 1 34.27 -7.83 41.43
C MET A 1 34.50 -6.39 40.97
N PRO A 2 34.59 -6.12 39.66
CA PRO A 2 34.45 -4.75 39.14
C PRO A 2 33.04 -4.55 38.55
N GLY A 3 32.47 -3.39 38.84
CA GLY A 3 31.10 -3.01 38.51
C GLY A 3 30.85 -2.77 37.03
N SER A 4 29.65 -3.16 36.61
CA SER A 4 29.06 -2.83 35.31
C SER A 4 28.54 -1.39 35.35
N GLU A 5 29.24 -0.47 34.72
CA GLU A 5 28.67 0.81 34.30
C GLU A 5 27.75 0.53 33.10
N ARG A 6 26.45 0.72 33.30
CA ARG A 6 25.47 0.76 32.21
C ARG A 6 25.62 2.11 31.53
N GLU A 7 26.20 2.13 30.33
CA GLU A 7 26.16 3.28 29.44
C GLU A 7 24.69 3.67 29.16
N SER A 8 24.29 4.80 29.71
CA SER A 8 22.98 5.41 29.44
C SER A 8 22.97 5.97 28.02
N MET A 9 22.05 5.47 27.19
CA MET A 9 21.82 6.03 25.85
C MET A 9 21.44 7.52 25.92
N PRO A 10 21.84 8.34 24.93
CA PRO A 10 21.55 9.75 24.91
C PRO A 10 20.03 9.98 24.84
N SER A 11 19.51 10.72 25.81
CA SER A 11 18.12 11.16 25.80
C SER A 11 17.90 12.17 24.67
N PRO A 12 16.81 12.07 23.89
CA PRO A 12 16.54 13.03 22.83
C PRO A 12 16.39 14.44 23.40
N SER A 13 16.97 15.40 22.69
CA SER A 13 17.01 16.81 23.10
C SER A 13 15.60 17.36 23.31
N SER A 14 15.44 18.32 24.22
CA SER A 14 14.13 18.93 24.54
C SER A 14 13.42 19.53 23.33
N GLY A 15 14.17 19.96 22.30
CA GLY A 15 13.63 20.48 21.05
C GLY A 15 12.99 19.43 20.13
N GLU A 16 13.54 18.22 20.04
CA GLU A 16 12.97 17.13 19.23
C GLU A 16 11.69 16.56 19.87
N ARG A 17 11.66 16.46 21.21
CA ARG A 17 10.44 16.10 21.95
C ARG A 17 9.33 17.14 21.78
N GLY A 18 9.68 18.42 21.71
CA GLY A 18 8.74 19.51 21.44
C GLY A 18 8.11 19.42 20.05
N ARG A 19 8.93 19.25 18.99
CA ARG A 19 8.44 19.12 17.60
C ARG A 19 7.59 17.86 17.40
N SER A 20 7.98 16.73 17.99
CA SER A 20 7.19 15.50 17.91
C SER A 20 5.82 15.65 18.59
N GLY A 21 5.74 16.33 19.73
CA GLY A 21 4.48 16.60 20.42
C GLY A 21 3.54 17.54 19.65
N GLU A 22 4.09 18.52 18.94
CA GLU A 22 3.34 19.46 18.10
C GLU A 22 2.72 18.75 16.88
N THR A 23 3.50 17.96 16.15
CA THR A 23 3.01 17.16 15.01
C THR A 23 1.92 16.16 15.44
N LEU A 24 2.04 15.53 16.61
CA LEU A 24 0.99 14.65 17.15
C LEU A 24 -0.31 15.38 17.43
N ARG A 25 -0.24 16.61 17.95
CA ARG A 25 -1.42 17.44 18.21
C ARG A 25 -2.11 17.84 16.91
N GLU A 26 -1.33 18.30 15.92
CA GLU A 26 -1.84 18.65 14.59
C GLU A 26 -2.57 17.47 13.94
N HIS A 27 -1.97 16.28 13.96
CA HIS A 27 -2.60 15.07 13.41
C HIS A 27 -3.92 14.73 14.12
N TRP A 28 -4.00 14.91 15.45
CA TRP A 28 -5.23 14.67 16.20
C TRP A 28 -6.34 15.67 15.86
N GLU A 29 -5.99 16.94 15.68
CA GLU A 29 -6.92 17.99 15.24
C GLU A 29 -7.41 17.74 13.81
N CYS A 30 -6.51 17.32 12.92
CA CYS A 30 -6.89 16.91 11.56
C CYS A 30 -7.88 15.73 11.59
N LEU A 31 -7.62 14.67 12.37
CA LEU A 31 -8.55 13.52 12.44
C LEU A 31 -9.94 13.93 12.97
N ARG A 32 -10.01 14.84 13.95
CA ARG A 32 -11.30 15.39 14.41
C ARG A 32 -12.03 16.19 13.34
N ALA A 33 -11.29 16.97 12.54
CA ALA A 33 -11.87 17.71 11.43
C ALA A 33 -12.42 16.76 10.35
N LEU A 34 -11.67 15.70 10.03
CA LEU A 34 -12.10 14.66 9.08
C LEU A 34 -13.34 13.90 9.58
N ASP A 35 -13.38 13.54 10.86
CA ASP A 35 -14.55 12.91 11.48
C ASP A 35 -15.79 13.81 11.42
N LYS A 36 -15.65 15.10 11.76
CA LYS A 36 -16.73 16.08 11.60
C LYS A 36 -17.20 16.20 10.15
N GLN A 37 -16.28 16.18 9.18
CA GLN A 37 -16.60 16.21 7.77
C GLN A 37 -17.38 14.95 7.35
N LEU A 38 -17.00 13.77 7.84
CA LEU A 38 -17.72 12.53 7.59
C LEU A 38 -19.12 12.55 8.20
N ALA A 39 -19.25 13.03 9.44
CA ALA A 39 -20.54 13.19 10.10
C ALA A 39 -21.48 14.13 9.32
N ASN A 40 -20.96 15.25 8.80
CA ASN A 40 -21.73 16.15 7.95
C ASN A 40 -22.15 15.50 6.62
N ALA A 41 -21.26 14.71 6.00
CA ALA A 41 -21.58 13.97 4.79
C ALA A 41 -22.68 12.93 5.05
N ALA A 42 -22.60 12.20 6.17
CA ALA A 42 -23.63 11.25 6.59
C ALA A 42 -24.98 11.96 6.88
N ALA A 43 -24.97 13.07 7.60
CA ALA A 43 -26.16 13.87 7.89
C ALA A 43 -26.80 14.44 6.61
N SER A 44 -26.04 14.64 5.54
CA SER A 44 -26.64 15.05 4.26
C SER A 44 -27.63 14.02 3.70
N PHE A 45 -27.57 12.76 4.14
CA PHE A 45 -28.49 11.70 3.71
C PHE A 45 -29.68 11.48 4.66
N SER A 46 -29.80 12.21 5.77
CA SER A 46 -30.86 11.99 6.77
C SER A 46 -32.20 12.65 6.46
N ASP A 47 -32.36 13.29 5.31
CA ASP A 47 -33.62 13.95 4.95
C ASP A 47 -34.68 12.91 4.49
N ASP A 48 -35.83 12.88 5.18
CA ASP A 48 -36.90 11.86 5.04
C ASP A 48 -37.58 11.79 3.65
N ASP A 49 -37.39 12.80 2.79
CA ASP A 49 -37.92 12.84 1.42
C ASP A 49 -36.98 12.22 0.36
N GLY A 50 -35.92 11.51 0.78
CA GLY A 50 -34.80 11.06 -0.05
C GLY A 50 -35.14 10.42 -1.40
N ALA A 51 -34.34 10.69 -2.43
CA ALA A 51 -34.49 10.26 -3.83
C ALA A 51 -34.50 8.73 -4.05
N PHE A 52 -34.06 7.98 -3.05
CA PHE A 52 -33.89 6.54 -3.06
C PHE A 52 -34.23 5.95 -1.69
N THR A 53 -34.59 4.68 -1.68
CA THR A 53 -34.88 3.90 -0.48
C THR A 53 -34.12 2.59 -0.49
N TYR A 54 -34.05 1.90 0.64
CA TYR A 54 -33.47 0.57 0.72
C TYR A 54 -34.55 -0.45 1.10
N ALA A 55 -34.45 -1.65 0.53
CA ALA A 55 -35.26 -2.77 0.99
C ALA A 55 -34.92 -3.10 2.45
N SER A 56 -35.90 -3.61 3.20
CA SER A 56 -35.71 -4.01 4.61
C SER A 56 -34.92 -5.32 4.76
N ALA A 57 -34.86 -6.14 3.71
CA ALA A 57 -34.13 -7.39 3.69
C ALA A 57 -32.74 -7.20 3.08
N TYR A 58 -31.78 -7.98 3.56
CA TYR A 58 -30.45 -8.07 2.99
C TYR A 58 -30.47 -8.79 1.63
N GLU A 59 -29.42 -8.58 0.83
CA GLU A 59 -29.20 -9.35 -0.40
C GLU A 59 -28.35 -10.59 -0.11
N VAL A 60 -28.70 -11.72 -0.71
CA VAL A 60 -27.85 -12.92 -0.68
C VAL A 60 -26.79 -12.76 -1.76
N ALA A 61 -25.54 -12.56 -1.34
CA ALA A 61 -24.41 -12.42 -2.25
C ALA A 61 -23.87 -13.78 -2.72
N ARG A 62 -23.90 -14.78 -1.83
CA ARG A 62 -23.48 -16.14 -2.15
C ARG A 62 -24.34 -17.14 -1.39
N GLU A 63 -24.80 -18.15 -2.11
CA GLU A 63 -25.56 -19.27 -1.56
C GLU A 63 -24.95 -20.57 -2.07
N TRP A 64 -24.93 -21.59 -1.21
CA TRP A 64 -24.58 -22.95 -1.61
C TRP A 64 -25.57 -23.93 -0.99
N ASN A 65 -26.26 -24.69 -1.84
CA ASN A 65 -27.25 -25.71 -1.43
C ASN A 65 -28.33 -25.19 -0.45
N GLY A 66 -28.93 -24.03 -0.69
CA GLY A 66 -29.95 -23.50 0.23
C GLY A 66 -29.37 -22.76 1.45
N VAL A 67 -28.05 -22.76 1.63
CA VAL A 67 -27.37 -22.09 2.75
C VAL A 67 -26.76 -20.79 2.26
N VAL A 68 -27.23 -19.69 2.85
CA VAL A 68 -26.65 -18.36 2.64
C VAL A 68 -25.24 -18.36 3.22
N LEU A 69 -24.24 -18.26 2.35
CA LEU A 69 -22.83 -18.18 2.70
C LEU A 69 -22.37 -16.73 2.92
N GLU A 70 -22.95 -15.80 2.18
CA GLU A 70 -22.57 -14.40 2.22
C GLU A 70 -23.78 -13.49 2.01
N VAL A 71 -23.85 -12.44 2.82
CA VAL A 71 -24.93 -11.46 2.82
C VAL A 71 -24.35 -10.09 2.47
N LYS A 72 -25.02 -9.36 1.59
CA LYS A 72 -24.67 -7.99 1.20
C LYS A 72 -25.77 -7.02 1.62
N ALA A 73 -25.36 -5.77 1.85
CA ALA A 73 -26.30 -4.69 2.10
C ALA A 73 -27.27 -4.54 0.89
N PRO A 74 -28.57 -4.27 1.14
CA PRO A 74 -29.56 -4.17 0.08
C PRO A 74 -29.19 -3.10 -0.94
N LYS A 75 -29.44 -3.32 -2.23
CA LYS A 75 -29.28 -2.26 -3.22
C LYS A 75 -30.30 -1.15 -3.03
N PRO A 76 -29.93 0.11 -3.32
CA PRO A 76 -30.88 1.21 -3.31
C PRO A 76 -31.89 1.04 -4.43
N THR A 77 -33.15 1.40 -4.15
CA THR A 77 -34.20 1.54 -5.15
C THR A 77 -34.49 3.02 -5.33
N LEU A 78 -34.43 3.51 -6.57
CA LEU A 78 -34.74 4.91 -6.86
C LEU A 78 -36.25 5.12 -6.85
N LYS A 79 -36.70 6.29 -6.38
CA LYS A 79 -38.12 6.67 -6.45
C LYS A 79 -38.60 6.90 -7.88
N SER A 80 -37.71 7.37 -8.76
CA SER A 80 -38.00 7.67 -10.16
C SER A 80 -37.35 6.63 -11.09
N PRO A 81 -38.07 6.13 -12.10
CA PRO A 81 -37.51 5.22 -13.10
C PRO A 81 -36.50 5.89 -14.03
N ASN A 82 -36.49 7.23 -14.11
CA ASN A 82 -35.56 8.01 -14.95
C ASN A 82 -34.28 8.41 -14.19
N GLY A 83 -33.93 7.70 -13.12
CA GLY A 83 -32.80 8.04 -12.28
C GLY A 83 -33.08 9.15 -11.26
N LEU A 84 -32.00 9.75 -10.78
CA LEU A 84 -32.00 10.85 -9.80
C LEU A 84 -32.20 12.17 -10.53
N SER A 85 -32.84 13.15 -9.89
CA SER A 85 -32.81 14.52 -10.39
C SER A 85 -31.37 15.07 -10.42
N LYS A 86 -31.15 16.13 -11.19
CA LYS A 86 -29.84 16.78 -11.31
C LYS A 86 -29.31 17.26 -9.95
N GLU A 87 -30.18 17.75 -9.08
CA GLU A 87 -29.80 18.25 -7.75
C GLU A 87 -29.41 17.11 -6.80
N GLU A 88 -30.20 16.03 -6.78
CA GLU A 88 -29.92 14.83 -6.00
C GLU A 88 -28.63 14.15 -6.46
N TYR A 89 -28.44 13.99 -7.77
CA TYR A 89 -27.21 13.44 -8.34
C TYR A 89 -25.98 14.26 -7.92
N LYS A 90 -26.07 15.59 -7.99
CA LYS A 90 -25.00 16.50 -7.56
C LYS A 90 -24.71 16.37 -6.06
N LYS A 91 -25.76 16.22 -5.22
CA LYS A 91 -25.63 16.00 -3.77
C LYS A 91 -24.88 14.69 -3.48
N VAL A 92 -25.28 13.59 -4.13
CA VAL A 92 -24.66 12.26 -3.96
C VAL A 92 -23.18 12.26 -4.42
N ILE A 93 -22.87 12.86 -5.57
CA ILE A 93 -21.47 13.01 -6.02
C ILE A 93 -20.66 13.85 -5.05
N GLY A 94 -21.20 15.00 -4.64
CA GLY A 94 -20.53 15.88 -3.69
C GLY A 94 -20.16 15.13 -2.42
N ALA A 95 -21.12 14.41 -1.83
CA ALA A 95 -20.87 13.56 -0.67
C ALA A 95 -19.78 12.51 -0.94
N SER A 96 -19.84 11.79 -2.07
CA SER A 96 -18.82 10.79 -2.46
C SER A 96 -17.41 11.38 -2.54
N GLN A 97 -17.27 12.60 -3.07
CA GLN A 97 -15.98 13.31 -3.14
C GLN A 97 -15.48 13.74 -1.76
N TRP A 98 -16.36 14.29 -0.92
CA TRP A 98 -16.00 14.65 0.46
C TRP A 98 -15.55 13.44 1.27
N ILE A 99 -16.25 12.32 1.14
CA ILE A 99 -15.91 11.06 1.82
C ILE A 99 -14.56 10.52 1.29
N ARG A 100 -14.30 10.62 -0.02
CA ARG A 100 -12.98 10.24 -0.58
C ARG A 100 -11.85 11.04 0.04
N GLY A 101 -12.03 12.35 0.22
CA GLY A 101 -11.04 13.21 0.89
C GLY A 101 -10.82 12.80 2.36
N VAL A 102 -11.86 12.35 3.06
CA VAL A 102 -11.73 11.80 4.42
C VAL A 102 -10.88 10.53 4.42
N ILE A 103 -11.15 9.59 3.50
CA ILE A 103 -10.38 8.35 3.35
C ILE A 103 -8.90 8.68 3.08
N GLU A 104 -8.61 9.51 2.08
CA GLU A 104 -7.24 9.89 1.70
C GLU A 104 -6.49 10.55 2.88
N GLY A 105 -7.13 11.49 3.57
CA GLY A 105 -6.55 12.20 4.71
C GLY A 105 -6.30 11.28 5.92
N ALA A 106 -7.26 10.43 6.26
CA ALA A 106 -7.14 9.49 7.37
C ALA A 106 -6.09 8.42 7.07
N THR A 107 -6.04 7.87 5.85
CA THR A 107 -4.99 6.94 5.40
C THR A 107 -3.61 7.56 5.54
N ARG A 108 -3.43 8.82 5.12
CA ARG A 108 -2.15 9.52 5.27
C ARG A 108 -1.72 9.62 6.74
N ILE A 109 -2.61 10.05 7.63
CA ILE A 109 -2.29 10.18 9.06
C ILE A 109 -1.99 8.81 9.68
N SER A 110 -2.75 7.78 9.31
CA SER A 110 -2.53 6.40 9.79
C SER A 110 -1.12 5.92 9.42
N LEU A 111 -0.75 6.04 8.14
CA LEU A 111 0.54 5.58 7.64
C LEU A 111 1.71 6.39 8.21
N LEU A 112 1.60 7.72 8.32
CA LEU A 112 2.62 8.55 8.98
C LEU A 112 2.81 8.19 10.46
N SER A 113 1.71 7.87 11.15
CA SER A 113 1.76 7.45 12.56
C SER A 113 2.48 6.10 12.71
N ILE A 114 2.21 5.15 11.81
CA ILE A 114 2.88 3.84 11.80
C ILE A 114 4.34 3.98 11.35
N GLU A 115 4.64 4.85 10.39
CA GLU A 115 6.01 5.14 9.94
C GLU A 115 6.89 5.57 11.10
N ALA A 116 6.38 6.48 11.95
CA ALA A 116 7.08 7.00 13.12
C ALA A 116 7.33 5.96 14.23
N MET A 117 6.68 4.79 14.18
CA MET A 117 6.93 3.70 15.12
C MET A 117 8.23 2.97 14.76
N PRO A 118 9.02 2.51 15.75
CA PRO A 118 10.24 1.76 15.49
C PRO A 118 9.93 0.44 14.75
N VAL A 119 10.84 0.02 13.88
CA VAL A 119 10.74 -1.27 13.19
C VAL A 119 11.12 -2.39 14.17
N PRO A 120 10.26 -3.38 14.43
CA PRO A 120 10.61 -4.48 15.33
C PRO A 120 11.75 -5.35 14.79
N ALA A 121 12.74 -5.65 15.62
CA ALA A 121 13.91 -6.47 15.24
C ALA A 121 13.51 -7.84 14.66
N ALA A 122 12.53 -8.51 15.29
CA ALA A 122 12.01 -9.80 14.81
C ALA A 122 11.44 -9.74 13.38
N TRP A 123 10.91 -8.59 12.95
CA TRP A 123 10.47 -8.42 11.57
C TRP A 123 11.67 -8.26 10.63
N GLN A 124 12.69 -7.49 11.03
CA GLN A 124 13.92 -7.33 10.24
C GLN A 124 14.65 -8.65 10.03
N GLU A 125 14.72 -9.49 11.07
CA GLU A 125 15.32 -10.82 11.02
C GLU A 125 14.55 -11.79 10.10
N SER A 126 13.26 -11.53 9.85
CA SER A 126 12.43 -12.34 8.96
C SER A 126 12.61 -12.01 7.47
N LEU A 127 13.33 -10.94 7.14
CA LEU A 127 13.48 -10.49 5.76
C LEU A 127 14.33 -11.44 4.93
N GLN A 128 13.86 -11.74 3.73
CA GLN A 128 14.67 -12.42 2.72
C GLN A 128 15.78 -11.49 2.20
N ALA A 129 16.96 -12.04 1.89
CA ALA A 129 18.09 -11.24 1.41
C ALA A 129 17.87 -10.64 0.00
N ASN A 130 16.92 -11.20 -0.78
CA ASN A 130 16.72 -10.85 -2.18
C ASN A 130 15.29 -10.35 -2.45
N ALA A 131 15.15 -9.04 -2.66
CA ALA A 131 13.90 -8.40 -3.01
C ALA A 131 13.21 -9.01 -4.25
N LYS A 132 13.98 -9.51 -5.23
CA LYS A 132 13.41 -10.15 -6.43
C LYS A 132 12.66 -11.45 -6.10
N GLU A 133 13.10 -12.17 -5.07
CA GLU A 133 12.44 -13.38 -4.61
C GLU A 133 11.17 -13.07 -3.82
N THR A 134 11.15 -11.94 -3.13
CA THR A 134 9.99 -11.47 -2.37
C THR A 134 8.83 -11.05 -3.27
N ILE A 135 9.09 -10.27 -4.32
CA ILE A 135 8.04 -9.66 -5.17
C ILE A 135 7.86 -10.34 -6.52
N GLY A 136 8.70 -11.32 -6.85
CA GLY A 136 8.72 -11.98 -8.15
C GLY A 136 9.41 -11.18 -9.25
N VAL A 137 9.72 -11.87 -10.35
CA VAL A 137 10.51 -11.31 -11.47
C VAL A 137 9.75 -10.21 -12.19
N ARG A 138 8.46 -10.40 -12.43
CA ARG A 138 7.61 -9.44 -13.15
C ARG A 138 7.63 -8.09 -12.47
N LEU A 139 7.18 -8.04 -11.21
CA LEU A 139 7.09 -6.80 -10.46
C LEU A 139 8.48 -6.17 -10.22
N TYR A 140 9.51 -7.00 -10.01
CA TYR A 140 10.89 -6.50 -9.92
C TYR A 140 11.33 -5.77 -11.20
N ASN A 141 11.01 -6.30 -12.38
CA ASN A 141 11.37 -5.68 -13.65
C ASN A 141 10.60 -4.38 -13.88
N GLU A 142 9.30 -4.37 -13.60
CA GLU A 142 8.43 -3.19 -13.70
C GLU A 142 8.91 -2.05 -12.80
N LEU A 143 9.26 -2.36 -11.55
CA LEU A 143 9.80 -1.36 -10.61
C LEU A 143 11.23 -0.91 -10.97
N SER A 144 11.93 -1.66 -11.84
CA SER A 144 13.28 -1.32 -12.29
C SER A 144 13.33 -0.41 -13.52
N VAL A 145 12.18 -0.11 -14.14
CA VAL A 145 12.09 0.73 -15.34
C VAL A 145 12.71 2.12 -15.09
N SER A 146 13.53 2.59 -16.03
CA SER A 146 14.30 3.82 -15.88
C SER A 146 13.52 5.10 -16.18
N TYR A 147 12.60 5.05 -17.15
CA TYR A 147 11.78 6.19 -17.60
C TYR A 147 10.35 5.73 -17.85
N GLY A 148 9.37 6.60 -17.58
CA GLY A 148 7.96 6.32 -17.86
C GLY A 148 7.31 5.29 -16.91
N PHE A 149 7.79 5.19 -15.67
CA PHE A 149 7.10 4.41 -14.66
C PHE A 149 5.76 5.06 -14.31
N ASP A 150 4.66 4.37 -14.61
CA ASP A 150 3.31 4.79 -14.28
C ASP A 150 2.69 3.82 -13.26
N PRO A 151 2.55 4.22 -11.99
CA PRO A 151 2.00 3.35 -10.95
C PRO A 151 0.49 3.09 -11.13
N GLU A 152 -0.25 3.98 -11.79
CA GLU A 152 -1.68 3.80 -12.06
C GLU A 152 -1.87 2.77 -13.18
N ALA A 153 -1.06 2.84 -14.25
CA ALA A 153 -1.05 1.83 -15.31
C ALA A 153 -0.61 0.45 -14.79
N LEU A 154 0.39 0.41 -13.90
CA LEU A 154 0.78 -0.84 -13.24
C LEU A 154 -0.37 -1.40 -12.40
N ALA A 155 -1.03 -0.57 -11.59
CA ALA A 155 -2.19 -1.00 -10.79
C ALA A 155 -3.36 -1.49 -11.66
N ASP A 156 -3.63 -0.83 -12.78
CA ASP A 156 -4.65 -1.28 -13.74
C ASP A 156 -4.32 -2.69 -14.24
N ARG A 157 -3.09 -2.94 -14.68
CA ARG A 157 -2.67 -4.26 -15.19
C ARG A 157 -2.67 -5.34 -14.13
N GLU A 158 -2.26 -5.02 -12.90
CA GLU A 158 -2.18 -5.97 -11.78
C GLU A 158 -3.57 -6.30 -11.19
N SER A 159 -4.53 -5.36 -11.25
CA SER A 159 -5.89 -5.57 -10.74
C SER A 159 -6.64 -6.72 -11.42
N PHE A 160 -6.22 -7.14 -12.62
CA PHE A 160 -6.83 -8.22 -13.41
C PHE A 160 -6.23 -9.62 -13.19
N TRP A 161 -5.38 -9.80 -12.17
CA TRP A 161 -4.65 -11.06 -11.97
C TRP A 161 -5.31 -12.06 -11.01
N GLY A 162 -6.55 -11.80 -10.55
CA GLY A 162 -7.34 -12.73 -9.75
C GLY A 162 -7.74 -13.98 -10.55
N SER A 163 -7.55 -15.15 -9.94
CA SER A 163 -7.69 -16.48 -10.55
C SER A 163 -8.99 -16.71 -11.33
N ASP A 164 -8.84 -17.46 -12.42
CA ASP A 164 -9.85 -17.97 -13.36
C ASP A 164 -10.38 -16.98 -14.42
N LEU A 165 -10.15 -17.38 -15.68
CA LEU A 165 -10.43 -16.71 -16.95
C LEU A 165 -11.94 -16.56 -17.25
N THR A 166 -12.79 -16.33 -16.25
CA THR A 166 -14.26 -16.43 -16.41
C THR A 166 -15.08 -15.24 -15.91
N GLU A 167 -14.50 -14.22 -15.25
CA GLU A 167 -15.29 -13.08 -14.79
C GLU A 167 -14.82 -11.75 -15.39
N GLU A 168 -15.74 -11.08 -16.09
CA GLU A 168 -15.60 -9.78 -16.76
C GLU A 168 -15.31 -8.60 -15.79
N HIS A 169 -15.07 -8.89 -14.51
CA HIS A 169 -14.95 -7.94 -13.40
C HIS A 169 -13.86 -8.32 -12.38
N ALA A 170 -12.84 -9.10 -12.75
CA ALA A 170 -11.77 -9.49 -11.82
C ALA A 170 -11.02 -8.25 -11.31
N VAL A 171 -11.36 -7.83 -10.08
CA VAL A 171 -10.66 -6.84 -9.26
C VAL A 171 -9.90 -7.64 -8.20
N MET A 172 -8.65 -7.28 -7.92
CA MET A 172 -7.90 -7.90 -6.82
C MET A 172 -8.70 -7.82 -5.52
N SER A 173 -8.73 -8.91 -4.76
CA SER A 173 -9.35 -8.87 -3.43
C SER A 173 -8.50 -8.04 -2.47
N ASP A 174 -9.11 -7.52 -1.40
CA ASP A 174 -8.36 -6.81 -0.36
C ASP A 174 -7.22 -7.68 0.21
N ILE A 175 -7.41 -9.01 0.26
CA ILE A 175 -6.38 -9.97 0.73
C ILE A 175 -5.18 -9.99 -0.23
N ASP A 176 -5.42 -10.02 -1.54
CA ASP A 176 -4.35 -10.04 -2.55
C ASP A 176 -3.56 -8.73 -2.51
N VAL A 177 -4.25 -7.61 -2.30
CA VAL A 177 -3.62 -6.29 -2.17
C VAL A 177 -2.77 -6.21 -0.91
N VAL A 178 -3.25 -6.73 0.22
CA VAL A 178 -2.45 -6.81 1.46
C VAL A 178 -1.20 -7.65 1.24
N ALA A 179 -1.31 -8.81 0.59
CA ALA A 179 -0.15 -9.64 0.28
C ALA A 179 0.87 -8.91 -0.62
N GLN A 180 0.39 -8.16 -1.62
CA GLN A 180 1.25 -7.38 -2.49
C GLN A 180 1.92 -6.21 -1.77
N LEU A 181 1.17 -5.46 -0.94
CA LEU A 181 1.70 -4.38 -0.10
C LEU A 181 2.79 -4.91 0.86
N ASP A 182 2.57 -6.07 1.46
CA ASP A 182 3.53 -6.72 2.36
C ASP A 182 4.82 -7.13 1.63
N ALA A 183 4.70 -7.70 0.43
CA ALA A 183 5.84 -8.07 -0.40
C ALA A 183 6.67 -6.85 -0.81
N LEU A 184 6.01 -5.77 -1.23
CA LEU A 184 6.64 -4.50 -1.59
C LEU A 184 7.38 -3.88 -0.41
N GLU A 185 6.77 -3.85 0.78
CA GLU A 185 7.39 -3.29 1.98
C GLU A 185 8.64 -4.08 2.42
N LYS A 186 8.59 -5.41 2.32
CA LYS A 186 9.77 -6.26 2.54
C LYS A 186 10.86 -5.98 1.50
N ALA A 187 10.52 -5.83 0.23
CA ALA A 187 11.49 -5.49 -0.83
C ALA A 187 12.12 -4.10 -0.63
N GLU A 188 11.32 -3.12 -0.22
CA GLU A 188 11.79 -1.77 0.12
C GLU A 188 12.76 -1.80 1.30
N ALA A 189 12.51 -2.61 2.32
CA ALA A 189 13.45 -2.79 3.43
C ALA A 189 14.79 -3.35 2.95
N VAL A 190 14.77 -4.36 2.07
CA VAL A 190 15.98 -4.94 1.48
C VAL A 190 16.74 -3.93 0.62
N TRP A 191 16.06 -3.17 -0.24
CA TRP A 191 16.70 -2.14 -1.06
C TRP A 191 17.24 -0.99 -0.23
N SER A 192 16.53 -0.59 0.82
CA SER A 192 16.98 0.46 1.75
C SER A 192 18.25 0.04 2.49
N ALA A 193 18.32 -1.21 2.97
CA ALA A 193 19.53 -1.75 3.59
C ALA A 193 20.72 -1.77 2.62
N LYS A 194 20.50 -2.24 1.38
CA LYS A 194 21.54 -2.26 0.33
C LYS A 194 21.98 -0.86 -0.10
N LEU A 195 21.06 0.11 -0.08
CA LEU A 195 21.38 1.50 -0.40
C LEU A 195 22.24 2.13 0.70
N LYS A 196 21.91 1.88 1.98
CA LYS A 196 22.74 2.32 3.12
C LYS A 196 24.14 1.72 3.05
N GLU A 197 24.25 0.42 2.80
CA GLU A 197 25.54 -0.27 2.61
C GLU A 197 26.34 0.37 1.47
N GLN A 198 25.71 0.62 0.33
CA GLN A 198 26.37 1.27 -0.81
C GLN A 198 26.84 2.69 -0.47
N GLN A 199 26.04 3.48 0.25
CA GLN A 199 26.43 4.82 0.69
C GLN A 199 27.61 4.80 1.66
N THR A 200 27.68 3.82 2.56
CA THR A 200 28.84 3.62 3.44
C THR A 200 30.09 3.22 2.64
N ILE A 201 29.95 2.39 1.61
CA ILE A 201 31.06 2.06 0.73
C ILE A 201 31.55 3.30 -0.03
N ASP A 202 30.61 4.11 -0.55
CA ASP A 202 30.92 5.30 -1.34
C ASP A 202 31.60 6.41 -0.50
N SER A 203 31.32 6.46 0.82
CA SER A 203 31.95 7.41 1.73
C SER A 203 33.39 7.04 2.12
N LEU A 204 33.79 5.78 1.92
CA LEU A 204 35.17 5.34 2.07
C LEU A 204 35.96 5.75 0.82
N GLU A 205 36.72 6.84 0.92
CA GLU A 205 37.42 7.50 -0.20
C GLU A 205 38.33 6.59 -1.04
N THR A 206 38.75 5.45 -0.51
CA THR A 206 39.63 4.47 -1.15
C THR A 206 39.00 3.64 -2.26
N LEU A 207 37.68 3.71 -2.47
CA LEU A 207 36.95 2.86 -3.44
C LEU A 207 36.23 3.62 -4.58
N LYS A 208 36.48 4.93 -4.72
CA LYS A 208 35.80 5.82 -5.70
C LYS A 208 36.07 5.52 -7.19
N THR A 209 36.77 4.43 -7.53
CA THR A 209 37.25 4.13 -8.89
C THR A 209 36.32 3.27 -9.77
N TRP A 210 35.19 2.75 -9.28
CA TRP A 210 34.32 1.87 -10.09
C TRP A 210 32.83 2.18 -9.94
N GLY A 211 32.14 2.68 -10.98
CA GLY A 211 30.71 2.47 -11.28
C GLY A 211 29.60 2.62 -10.22
N HIS A 212 29.89 3.00 -8.97
CA HIS A 212 29.02 2.84 -7.81
C HIS A 212 27.78 3.76 -7.83
N GLY A 213 27.89 4.92 -8.48
CA GLY A 213 26.76 5.83 -8.68
C GLY A 213 25.59 5.19 -9.44
N SER A 214 25.83 4.22 -10.33
CA SER A 214 24.77 3.56 -11.10
C SER A 214 23.92 2.62 -10.24
N ARG A 215 24.54 1.92 -9.27
CA ARG A 215 23.84 0.98 -8.38
C ARG A 215 22.99 1.73 -7.35
N ALA A 216 23.53 2.77 -6.72
CA ALA A 216 22.80 3.61 -5.78
C ALA A 216 21.58 4.27 -6.46
N LYS A 217 21.76 4.84 -7.66
CA LYS A 217 20.67 5.40 -8.48
C LYS A 217 19.59 4.36 -8.78
N THR A 218 19.99 3.13 -9.12
CA THR A 218 19.05 2.02 -9.39
C THR A 218 18.23 1.64 -8.15
N LEU A 219 18.87 1.54 -6.98
CA LEU A 219 18.19 1.22 -5.72
C LEU A 219 17.22 2.33 -5.29
N ALA A 220 17.65 3.59 -5.37
CA ALA A 220 16.81 4.75 -5.08
C ALA A 220 15.58 4.81 -6.01
N ARG A 221 15.77 4.49 -7.30
CA ARG A 221 14.66 4.43 -8.26
C ARG A 221 13.64 3.36 -7.91
N ARG A 222 14.07 2.15 -7.55
CA ARG A 222 13.16 1.08 -7.13
C ARG A 222 12.36 1.47 -5.89
N LEU A 223 13.00 2.11 -4.92
CA LEU A 223 12.32 2.65 -3.73
C LEU A 223 11.26 3.70 -4.10
N ARG A 224 11.60 4.65 -5.00
CA ARG A 224 10.66 5.66 -5.50
C ARG A 224 9.45 5.01 -6.20
N ASN A 225 9.71 4.10 -7.13
CA ASN A 225 8.67 3.42 -7.93
C ASN A 225 7.76 2.55 -7.04
N SER A 226 8.35 1.79 -6.13
CA SER A 226 7.62 0.94 -5.18
C SER A 226 6.71 1.78 -4.26
N SER A 227 7.24 2.86 -3.70
CA SER A 227 6.46 3.79 -2.86
C SER A 227 5.32 4.46 -3.63
N ALA A 228 5.56 4.85 -4.89
CA ALA A 228 4.52 5.40 -5.76
C ALA A 228 3.43 4.37 -6.06
N TYR A 229 3.80 3.11 -6.27
CA TYR A 229 2.83 2.04 -6.51
C TYR A 229 2.02 1.68 -5.25
N ARG A 230 2.67 1.55 -4.08
CA ARG A 230 1.97 1.35 -2.80
C ARG A 230 0.94 2.45 -2.54
N ARG A 231 1.24 3.71 -2.87
CA ARG A 231 0.27 4.83 -2.78
C ARG A 231 -0.99 4.59 -3.59
N VAL A 232 -0.82 4.17 -4.84
CA VAL A 232 -1.95 3.85 -5.72
C VAL A 232 -2.76 2.69 -5.14
N LEU A 233 -2.10 1.66 -4.59
CA LEU A 233 -2.78 0.55 -3.93
C LEU A 233 -3.61 1.01 -2.73
N TYR A 234 -3.05 1.81 -1.80
CA TYR A 234 -3.82 2.34 -0.66
C TYR A 234 -4.98 3.26 -1.08
N ALA A 235 -4.82 4.01 -2.17
CA ALA A 235 -5.87 4.89 -2.68
C ALA A 235 -7.03 4.10 -3.32
N ARG A 236 -6.72 2.99 -4.00
CA ARG A 236 -7.69 2.14 -4.69
C ARG A 236 -8.37 1.13 -3.76
N TYR A 237 -7.64 0.67 -2.73
CA TYR A 237 -8.08 -0.35 -1.78
C TYR A 237 -8.01 0.17 -0.34
N PRO A 238 -8.87 1.13 0.02
CA PRO A 238 -8.84 1.74 1.35
C PRO A 238 -9.24 0.79 2.48
N ASN A 239 -9.85 -0.36 2.15
CA ASN A 239 -10.21 -1.40 3.12
C ASN A 239 -9.11 -2.45 3.31
N ALA A 240 -8.03 -2.39 2.52
CA ALA A 240 -6.89 -3.27 2.70
C ALA A 240 -6.37 -3.19 4.14
N GLU A 241 -6.20 -4.34 4.77
CA GLU A 241 -5.67 -4.41 6.12
C GLU A 241 -4.20 -3.98 6.18
N PHE A 242 -3.69 -3.79 7.39
CA PHE A 242 -2.28 -3.47 7.58
C PHE A 242 -1.37 -4.63 7.16
N THR A 243 -0.20 -4.31 6.62
CA THR A 243 0.86 -5.29 6.30
C THR A 243 1.42 -5.95 7.57
N SER A 244 2.23 -7.00 7.42
CA SER A 244 2.84 -7.67 8.58
C SER A 244 3.70 -6.72 9.43
N LEU A 245 4.46 -5.82 8.80
CA LEU A 245 5.27 -4.83 9.54
C LEU A 245 4.36 -3.87 10.31
N GLN A 246 3.33 -3.34 9.65
CA GLN A 246 2.43 -2.36 10.24
C GLN A 246 1.67 -2.95 11.42
N GLN A 247 1.18 -4.18 11.29
CA GLN A 247 0.56 -4.92 12.40
C GLN A 247 1.54 -5.13 13.55
N MET A 248 2.79 -5.55 13.27
CA MET A 248 3.80 -5.75 14.31
C MET A 248 4.21 -4.44 14.99
N LYS A 249 4.31 -3.34 14.24
CA LYS A 249 4.54 -2.00 14.77
C LYS A 249 3.41 -1.60 15.72
N LEU A 250 2.16 -1.75 15.31
CA LEU A 250 1.02 -1.45 16.17
C LEU A 250 0.99 -2.30 17.44
N ALA A 251 1.24 -3.60 17.31
CA ALA A 251 1.16 -4.55 18.42
C ALA A 251 2.30 -4.41 19.44
N ARG A 252 3.50 -3.97 19.01
CA ARG A 252 4.71 -3.91 19.85
C ARG A 252 5.16 -2.49 20.21
N ASN A 253 4.41 -1.47 19.81
CA ASN A 253 4.82 -0.09 20.01
C ASN A 253 4.46 0.41 21.43
N ASP A 254 5.46 0.99 22.11
CA ASP A 254 5.31 1.54 23.45
C ASP A 254 4.69 2.95 23.45
N ASN A 255 4.67 3.64 22.30
CA ASN A 255 4.10 4.97 22.19
C ASN A 255 2.57 4.93 21.98
N VAL A 256 1.84 4.98 23.08
CA VAL A 256 0.37 4.95 23.11
C VAL A 256 -0.27 6.01 22.20
N ALA A 257 0.32 7.20 22.06
CA ALA A 257 -0.24 8.27 21.24
C ALA A 257 -0.21 7.93 19.74
N LEU A 258 0.91 7.40 19.24
CA LEU A 258 1.04 6.96 17.84
C LEU A 258 0.11 5.77 17.56
N ALA A 259 0.01 4.81 18.48
CA ALA A 259 -0.88 3.66 18.34
C ALA A 259 -2.36 4.08 18.31
N ALA A 260 -2.75 5.02 19.19
CA ALA A 260 -4.10 5.57 19.22
C ALA A 260 -4.44 6.36 17.95
N LEU A 261 -3.52 7.20 17.45
CA LEU A 261 -3.67 7.92 16.18
C LEU A 261 -3.91 6.97 15.00
N ALA A 262 -3.03 5.99 14.84
CA ALA A 262 -3.12 5.02 13.75
C ALA A 262 -4.43 4.20 13.80
N SER A 263 -4.83 3.79 15.01
CA SER A 263 -6.06 3.03 15.24
C SER A 263 -7.31 3.87 15.00
N TYR A 264 -7.34 5.13 15.47
CA TYR A 264 -8.46 6.03 15.25
C TYR A 264 -8.63 6.36 13.76
N ALA A 265 -7.53 6.65 13.07
CA ALA A 265 -7.53 6.83 11.63
C ALA A 265 -8.02 5.58 10.89
N GLY A 266 -7.57 4.38 11.29
CA GLY A 266 -8.03 3.11 10.74
C GLY A 266 -9.55 2.89 10.89
N GLY A 267 -10.11 3.21 12.06
CA GLY A 267 -11.55 3.19 12.28
C GLY A 267 -12.30 4.17 11.37
N LEU A 268 -11.77 5.39 11.23
CA LEU A 268 -12.38 6.42 10.38
C LEU A 268 -12.36 6.03 8.90
N ILE A 269 -11.27 5.43 8.41
CA ILE A 269 -11.16 4.88 7.04
C ILE A 269 -12.25 3.83 6.79
N ARG A 270 -12.40 2.86 7.69
CA ARG A 270 -13.40 1.78 7.55
C ARG A 270 -14.83 2.31 7.46
N VAL A 271 -15.19 3.26 8.34
CA VAL A 271 -16.52 3.88 8.32
C VAL A 271 -16.72 4.71 7.05
N ALA A 272 -15.73 5.51 6.66
CA ALA A 272 -15.80 6.33 5.46
C ALA A 272 -15.90 5.49 4.18
N SER A 273 -15.11 4.41 4.06
CA SER A 273 -15.19 3.48 2.94
C SER A 273 -16.56 2.83 2.83
N SER A 274 -17.12 2.34 3.95
CA SER A 274 -18.46 1.76 3.97
C SER A 274 -19.52 2.77 3.52
N LEU A 275 -19.49 4.01 4.04
CA LEU A 275 -20.43 5.06 3.60
C LEU A 275 -20.25 5.40 2.11
N ARG A 276 -19.02 5.43 1.62
CA ARG A 276 -18.71 5.70 0.21
C ARG A 276 -19.21 4.59 -0.71
N GLU A 277 -19.04 3.32 -0.33
CA GLU A 277 -19.59 2.18 -1.07
C GLU A 277 -21.11 2.29 -1.22
N ARG A 278 -21.82 2.63 -0.13
CA ARG A 278 -23.28 2.85 -0.17
C ARG A 278 -23.66 4.03 -1.06
N THR A 279 -22.84 5.07 -1.10
CA THR A 279 -23.03 6.21 -2.01
C THR A 279 -22.81 5.81 -3.46
N LEU A 280 -21.80 4.96 -3.74
CA LEU A 280 -21.54 4.43 -5.07
C LEU A 280 -22.63 3.48 -5.56
N ASP A 281 -23.22 2.66 -4.68
CA ASP A 281 -24.38 1.81 -5.02
C ASP A 281 -25.54 2.66 -5.56
N VAL A 282 -25.79 3.84 -4.97
CA VAL A 282 -26.84 4.77 -5.44
C VAL A 282 -26.51 5.31 -6.83
N LEU A 283 -25.25 5.69 -7.06
CA LEU A 283 -24.80 6.16 -8.37
C LEU A 283 -24.86 5.04 -9.42
N GLU A 284 -24.60 3.80 -9.04
CA GLU A 284 -24.69 2.65 -9.94
C GLU A 284 -26.13 2.42 -10.40
N VAL A 285 -27.10 2.43 -9.48
CA VAL A 285 -28.53 2.30 -9.83
C VAL A 285 -29.01 3.50 -10.65
N HIS A 286 -28.51 4.71 -10.37
CA HIS A 286 -28.77 5.90 -11.19
C HIS A 286 -28.36 5.70 -12.65
N HIS A 287 -27.11 5.31 -12.90
CA HIS A 287 -26.58 5.11 -14.25
C HIS A 287 -27.25 3.92 -14.95
N ALA A 288 -27.55 2.85 -14.22
CA ALA A 288 -28.31 1.73 -14.75
C ALA A 288 -29.72 2.13 -15.21
N ALA A 289 -30.41 3.02 -14.49
CA ALA A 289 -31.72 3.53 -14.89
C ALA A 289 -31.66 4.39 -16.17
N LEU A 290 -30.53 5.04 -16.43
CA LEU A 290 -30.28 5.80 -17.65
C LEU A 290 -29.76 4.94 -18.82
N GLY A 291 -29.37 3.68 -18.57
CA GLY A 291 -28.72 2.83 -19.55
C GLY A 291 -27.29 3.26 -19.89
N GLU A 292 -26.63 3.99 -19.00
CA GLU A 292 -25.28 4.52 -19.16
C GLU A 292 -24.28 3.80 -18.25
N ALA A 293 -22.99 3.82 -18.62
CA ALA A 293 -21.93 3.31 -17.76
C ALA A 293 -21.60 4.32 -16.65
N ASN A 294 -21.48 3.86 -15.40
CA ASN A 294 -21.13 4.73 -14.27
C ASN A 294 -19.68 5.22 -14.37
N PRO A 295 -19.41 6.52 -14.59
CA PRO A 295 -18.04 7.04 -14.73
C PRO A 295 -17.28 7.08 -13.39
N HIS A 296 -17.97 6.98 -12.26
CA HIS A 296 -17.36 7.04 -10.92
C HIS A 296 -16.94 5.66 -10.40
N ARG A 297 -17.31 4.60 -11.12
CA ARG A 297 -16.84 3.24 -10.90
C ARG A 297 -15.92 2.94 -12.07
N LYS A 298 -14.61 2.84 -11.84
CA LYS A 298 -13.68 2.41 -12.90
C LYS A 298 -14.07 0.98 -13.28
N SER A 299 -14.76 0.82 -14.40
CA SER A 299 -14.89 -0.50 -15.02
C SER A 299 -13.52 -0.91 -15.56
N PRO A 300 -13.23 -2.21 -15.61
CA PRO A 300 -12.09 -2.72 -16.34
C PRO A 300 -12.00 -2.13 -17.75
N LYS A 301 -10.84 -1.62 -18.13
CA LYS A 301 -10.55 -1.45 -19.56
C LYS A 301 -10.37 -2.86 -20.14
N PRO A 302 -10.99 -3.19 -21.29
CA PRO A 302 -10.80 -4.49 -21.90
C PRO A 302 -9.31 -4.71 -22.19
N PHE A 303 -8.80 -5.89 -21.81
CA PHE A 303 -7.40 -6.27 -21.93
C PHE A 303 -6.98 -6.20 -23.41
N GLY A 304 -6.05 -5.30 -23.74
CA GLY A 304 -5.63 -5.09 -25.12
C GLY A 304 -4.71 -6.21 -25.65
N VAL A 305 -4.61 -6.35 -26.97
CA VAL A 305 -3.70 -7.32 -27.61
C VAL A 305 -2.23 -7.05 -27.22
N PHE A 306 -1.86 -5.78 -27.05
CA PHE A 306 -0.53 -5.40 -26.56
C PHE A 306 -0.29 -5.79 -25.10
N ASP A 307 -1.33 -5.72 -24.26
CA ASP A 307 -1.25 -6.17 -22.87
C ASP A 307 -1.05 -7.69 -22.80
N TYR A 308 -1.67 -8.44 -23.72
CA TYR A 308 -1.48 -9.89 -23.85
C TYR A 308 -0.04 -10.27 -24.26
N ILE A 309 0.56 -9.54 -25.20
CA ILE A 309 1.93 -9.81 -25.68
C ILE A 309 2.95 -9.47 -24.59
N SER A 310 2.84 -8.30 -23.96
CA SER A 310 3.72 -7.91 -22.84
C SER A 310 3.56 -8.87 -21.64
N PHE A 311 2.34 -9.35 -21.41
CA PHE A 311 2.06 -10.34 -20.39
C PHE A 311 2.75 -11.69 -20.67
N THR A 312 2.58 -12.26 -21.86
CA THR A 312 3.21 -13.56 -22.20
C THR A 312 4.74 -13.49 -22.14
N ALA A 313 5.34 -12.37 -22.55
CA ALA A 313 6.78 -12.13 -22.41
C ALA A 313 7.23 -12.05 -20.94
N SER A 314 6.40 -11.51 -20.05
CA SER A 314 6.69 -11.47 -18.61
C SER A 314 6.62 -12.87 -17.98
N ARG A 315 5.63 -13.68 -18.36
CA ARG A 315 5.45 -15.05 -17.85
C ARG A 315 6.57 -15.99 -18.28
N THR A 316 7.08 -15.85 -19.51
CA THR A 316 8.26 -16.63 -19.95
C THR A 316 9.49 -16.24 -19.14
N SER A 317 9.68 -14.96 -18.82
CA SER A 317 10.80 -14.51 -17.97
C SER A 317 10.73 -15.06 -16.54
N GLU A 318 9.52 -15.20 -16.00
CA GLU A 318 9.27 -15.76 -14.67
C GLU A 318 9.50 -17.27 -14.64
N LEU A 319 9.00 -18.00 -15.64
CA LEU A 319 9.26 -19.44 -15.80
C LEU A 319 10.76 -19.74 -15.99
N VAL A 320 11.47 -18.93 -16.78
CA VAL A 320 12.92 -19.06 -16.98
C VAL A 320 13.67 -18.80 -15.67
N TYR A 321 13.24 -17.82 -14.87
CA TYR A 321 13.83 -17.55 -13.58
C TYR A 321 13.60 -18.68 -12.56
N GLU A 322 12.37 -19.19 -12.46
CA GLU A 322 12.05 -20.32 -11.57
C GLU A 322 12.79 -21.60 -12.00
N LEU A 323 12.90 -21.86 -13.30
CA LEU A 323 13.70 -22.97 -13.83
C LEU A 323 15.19 -22.79 -13.48
N GLY A 324 15.74 -21.58 -13.64
CA GLY A 324 17.10 -21.25 -13.24
C GLY A 324 17.34 -21.48 -11.76
N LYS A 325 16.43 -21.02 -10.89
CA LYS A 325 16.52 -21.22 -9.44
C LYS A 325 16.37 -22.68 -9.03
N SER A 326 15.52 -23.44 -9.71
CA SER A 326 15.40 -24.89 -9.51
C SER A 326 16.70 -25.61 -9.89
N LEU A 327 17.36 -25.20 -10.97
CA LEU A 327 18.65 -25.74 -11.40
C LEU A 327 19.77 -25.36 -10.42
N GLU A 328 19.81 -24.12 -9.94
CA GLU A 328 20.76 -23.66 -8.91
C GLU A 328 20.60 -24.44 -7.59
N ARG A 329 19.37 -24.66 -7.12
CA ARG A 329 19.12 -25.50 -5.92
C ARG A 329 19.56 -26.94 -6.12
N THR A 330 19.45 -27.47 -7.35
CA THR A 330 19.92 -28.82 -7.69
C THR A 330 21.45 -28.88 -7.72
N TYR A 331 22.10 -27.79 -8.15
CA TYR A 331 23.56 -27.64 -8.17
C TYR A 331 24.14 -27.42 -6.76
N ASP A 332 23.52 -26.59 -5.92
CA ASP A 332 23.94 -26.41 -4.52
C ASP A 332 23.69 -27.66 -3.67
N GLY A 333 22.63 -28.43 -3.95
CA GLY A 333 22.40 -29.75 -3.34
C GLY A 333 23.47 -30.79 -3.67
N THR A 334 24.10 -30.69 -4.85
CA THR A 334 25.25 -31.54 -5.22
C THR A 334 26.58 -31.02 -4.66
N ARG A 335 26.68 -29.70 -4.40
CA ARG A 335 27.85 -29.08 -3.77
C ARG A 335 27.87 -29.27 -2.23
N ALA A 336 26.72 -29.34 -1.57
CA ALA A 336 26.63 -29.69 -0.14
C ALA A 336 27.05 -31.14 0.15
N LEU A 337 26.99 -32.02 -0.86
CA LEU A 337 27.53 -33.39 -0.83
C LEU A 337 29.07 -33.43 -0.98
N VAL A 338 29.69 -32.34 -1.40
CA VAL A 338 31.15 -32.20 -1.59
C VAL A 338 31.63 -31.06 -0.69
N GLY A 339 31.75 -31.34 0.61
CA GLY A 339 31.99 -30.36 1.68
C GLY A 339 33.13 -29.38 1.41
N VAL A 340 32.76 -28.12 1.15
CA VAL A 340 33.68 -26.98 1.13
C VAL A 340 33.04 -25.84 1.93
N ASP A 341 33.39 -25.76 3.22
CA ASP A 341 32.95 -24.69 4.11
C ASP A 341 33.87 -23.46 3.97
N GLY A 342 33.28 -22.34 3.54
CA GLY A 342 33.89 -21.02 3.58
C GLY A 342 33.36 -20.21 4.77
N ARG A 343 34.24 -19.91 5.74
CA ARG A 343 33.96 -19.06 6.92
C ARG A 343 33.60 -17.63 6.50
N GLY A 344 32.54 -17.08 7.08
CA GLY A 344 32.17 -15.66 7.01
C GLY A 344 32.20 -15.01 8.38
N CYS A 345 33.10 -14.03 8.56
CA CYS A 345 33.20 -13.18 9.74
C CYS A 345 32.03 -12.17 9.78
N SER A 346 31.32 -12.09 10.90
CA SER A 346 30.33 -11.05 11.16
C SER A 346 30.99 -9.82 11.79
N ALA A 347 31.06 -8.71 11.05
CA ALA A 347 31.38 -7.40 11.61
C ALA A 347 30.08 -6.56 11.63
N GLN A 348 29.64 -6.16 12.83
CA GLN A 348 28.61 -5.14 13.01
C GLN A 348 29.24 -3.75 12.86
N PRO A 349 28.67 -2.82 12.07
CA PRO A 349 28.96 -1.40 12.21
C PRO A 349 27.87 -0.71 13.03
N THR A 350 28.34 -0.03 14.07
CA THR A 350 27.61 0.93 14.92
C THR A 350 27.51 2.31 14.25
N ALA A 351 26.41 3.00 14.57
CA ALA A 351 26.18 4.46 14.56
C ALA A 351 25.77 5.19 13.24
N ALA A 352 24.45 5.46 13.20
CA ALA A 352 23.75 6.73 12.96
C ALA A 352 24.06 7.60 11.72
N LEU A 353 23.18 7.50 10.71
CA LEU A 353 22.56 8.67 10.06
C LEU A 353 21.24 8.26 9.35
N ALA A 354 20.13 8.93 9.73
CA ALA A 354 18.75 8.84 9.22
C ALA A 354 18.13 7.42 9.08
N ASP A 355 17.66 6.88 10.21
CA ASP A 355 16.86 5.66 10.25
C ASP A 355 15.41 5.94 9.80
N ARG A 356 15.15 5.85 8.48
CA ARG A 356 13.80 5.96 7.91
C ARG A 356 13.18 4.58 7.75
N SER A 357 11.93 4.44 8.16
CA SER A 357 11.22 3.17 8.15
C SER A 357 10.80 2.76 6.72
N PRO A 358 10.86 1.47 6.35
CA PRO A 358 10.26 0.97 5.10
C PRO A 358 8.73 1.08 5.07
N ALA A 359 8.08 1.46 6.17
CA ALA A 359 6.67 1.85 6.19
C ALA A 359 6.42 3.27 5.60
N ALA A 360 7.49 4.00 5.25
CA ALA A 360 7.41 5.35 4.73
C ALA A 360 6.84 5.40 3.32
N ILE A 361 5.64 5.96 3.19
CA ILE A 361 5.17 6.43 1.89
C ILE A 361 5.85 7.76 1.60
N HIS A 362 6.90 7.72 0.77
CA HIS A 362 7.57 8.93 0.28
C HIS A 362 6.62 9.84 -0.52
N PHE A 363 6.14 10.93 0.09
CA PHE A 363 5.59 12.07 -0.65
C PHE A 363 6.76 12.89 -1.19
N VAL A 364 7.33 12.47 -2.32
CA VAL A 364 8.28 13.30 -3.07
C VAL A 364 7.47 14.40 -3.75
N SER A 365 7.77 15.67 -3.48
CA SER A 365 7.28 16.78 -4.31
C SER A 365 7.85 16.61 -5.71
N ASP A 366 7.02 16.67 -6.74
CA ASP A 366 7.39 16.50 -8.17
C ASP A 366 8.26 17.65 -8.73
N THR A 367 9.20 18.20 -7.94
CA THR A 367 9.94 19.42 -8.31
C THR A 367 11.40 19.23 -8.71
N ASP A 368 11.91 18.00 -8.80
CA ASP A 368 13.32 17.76 -9.18
C ASP A 368 13.45 16.93 -10.47
N ASP A 369 12.74 17.33 -11.53
CA ASP A 369 13.00 16.89 -12.93
C ASP A 369 13.39 18.09 -13.82
N SER A 370 14.27 18.94 -13.31
CA SER A 370 15.07 19.84 -14.13
C SER A 370 16.50 19.78 -13.62
N ASP A 371 17.27 18.84 -14.15
CA ASP A 371 18.70 18.98 -14.45
C ASP A 371 19.18 17.65 -15.04
N ASP A 372 19.37 17.63 -16.36
CA ASP A 372 20.56 17.09 -17.04
C ASP A 372 20.35 17.22 -18.56
N ASP A 373 21.09 18.19 -19.15
CA ASP A 373 21.38 18.33 -20.58
C ASP A 373 22.14 17.12 -21.16
#